data_AF-A0A7R9TJ54-F1
#
_entry.id   AF-A0A7R9TJ54-F1
#
_cell.length_a   1.000
_cell.length_b   1.000
_cell.length_c   1.000
_cell.angle_alpha   90.00
_cell.angle_beta   90.00
_cell.angle_gamma   90.00
#
_symmetry.space_group_name_H-M   'P 1'
#
loop_
_entity.id
_entity.type
_entity.pdbx_description
1 polymer ?
#
loop_
_entity_poly.entity_id
_entity_poly.type
_entity_poly.pdbx_seq_one_letter_code
_entity_poly.pdbx_strand_id
1 'polypeptide(L)'
;GGVGGSLYREGAIGGHAAKIVPVMDAVDAAVAAARAAFPDADCVVPLTHQSVAEDVALAKREDLGFPCVLGGHDHAVFDETHGARGCRVVKAGEDAKRVVIVDLFWPAEAPRGSAPEVTVQFKPLAAESEASGGGGGGGGG
;
A
#
# COMPACT_ATOMS: atom_id res chain seq x y z
N GLY A 1 6.07 -9.81 6.20
CA GLY A 1 7.46 -9.79 6.68
C GLY A 1 7.69 -8.45 7.30
N GLY A 2 7.99 -8.42 8.60
CA GLY A 2 8.56 -7.29 9.32
C GLY A 2 9.82 -7.77 10.03
N VAL A 3 10.57 -6.86 10.65
CA VAL A 3 11.90 -7.15 11.26
C VAL A 3 11.86 -8.22 12.38
N GLY A 4 10.67 -8.63 12.86
CA GLY A 4 10.52 -9.63 13.92
C GLY A 4 9.70 -10.86 13.50
N GLY A 5 10.38 -11.98 13.24
CA GLY A 5 9.82 -13.35 13.28
C GLY A 5 8.70 -13.69 12.28
N SER A 6 8.61 -14.96 11.89
CA SER A 6 7.50 -15.43 11.05
C SER A 6 6.21 -15.53 11.87
N LEU A 7 5.21 -14.67 11.59
CA LEU A 7 3.82 -14.85 12.03
C LEU A 7 3.14 -16.08 11.41
N TYR A 8 3.77 -16.65 10.39
CA TYR A 8 3.22 -17.79 9.66
C TYR A 8 3.59 -19.10 10.35
N ARG A 9 2.58 -19.95 10.51
CA ARG A 9 2.76 -21.34 10.89
C ARG A 9 3.55 -22.08 9.81
N GLU A 10 4.55 -22.83 10.24
CA GLU A 10 5.31 -23.72 9.37
C GLU A 10 4.36 -24.68 8.62
N GLY A 11 4.47 -24.73 7.29
CA GLY A 11 3.65 -25.60 6.44
C GLY A 11 2.20 -25.12 6.20
N ALA A 12 1.83 -23.89 6.55
CA ALA A 12 0.52 -23.35 6.20
C ALA A 12 0.33 -23.32 4.68
N ILE A 13 -0.57 -24.16 4.14
CA ILE A 13 -1.17 -24.19 2.78
C ILE A 13 -0.46 -23.34 1.71
N GLY A 14 0.74 -23.75 1.25
CA GLY A 14 1.48 -23.04 0.18
C GLY A 14 2.09 -21.68 0.58
N GLY A 15 1.94 -21.26 1.83
CA GLY A 15 2.54 -20.07 2.42
C GLY A 15 4.05 -20.12 2.38
N HIS A 16 4.65 -19.12 1.73
CA HIS A 16 6.09 -19.02 1.52
C HIS A 16 6.82 -18.38 2.72
N ALA A 17 6.40 -18.70 3.94
CA ALA A 17 6.95 -18.12 5.18
C ALA A 17 8.49 -18.13 5.21
N ALA A 18 9.09 -19.27 4.84
CA ALA A 18 10.54 -19.47 4.81
C ALA A 18 11.26 -18.65 3.72
N LYS A 19 10.52 -18.05 2.77
CA LYS A 19 11.06 -17.21 1.69
C LYS A 19 10.60 -15.76 1.80
N ILE A 20 9.93 -15.37 2.88
CA ILE A 20 9.62 -13.96 3.15
C ILE A 20 10.92 -13.28 3.56
N VAL A 21 11.35 -12.33 2.75
CA VAL A 21 12.53 -11.50 2.99
C VAL A 21 12.05 -10.12 3.46
N PRO A 22 12.77 -9.44 4.38
CA PRO A 22 12.47 -8.05 4.72
C PRO A 22 12.44 -7.16 3.48
N VAL A 23 11.50 -6.21 3.41
CA VAL A 23 11.33 -5.36 2.22
C VAL A 23 12.60 -4.58 1.90
N MET A 24 13.26 -4.03 2.92
CA MET A 24 14.51 -3.28 2.74
C MET A 24 15.65 -4.11 2.13
N ASP A 25 15.65 -5.43 2.35
CA ASP A 25 16.66 -6.34 1.77
C ASP A 25 16.27 -6.78 0.35
N ALA A 26 14.98 -6.80 0.03
CA ALA A 26 14.45 -7.29 -1.24
C ALA A 26 14.18 -6.18 -2.28
N VAL A 27 14.01 -4.92 -1.84
CA VAL A 27 13.47 -3.83 -2.67
C VAL A 27 14.30 -3.58 -3.92
N ASP A 28 15.64 -3.63 -3.83
CA ASP A 28 16.52 -3.33 -4.96
C ASP A 28 16.32 -4.35 -6.09
N ALA A 29 16.28 -5.64 -5.73
CA ALA A 29 16.03 -6.72 -6.67
C ALA A 29 14.61 -6.64 -7.25
N ALA A 30 13.61 -6.30 -6.44
CA ALA A 30 12.24 -6.15 -6.88
C ALA A 30 12.07 -4.99 -7.88
N VAL A 31 12.67 -3.84 -7.60
CA VAL A 31 12.66 -2.68 -8.51
C VAL A 31 13.41 -2.99 -9.80
N ALA A 32 14.58 -3.64 -9.72
CA ALA A 32 15.33 -4.06 -10.90
C ALA A 32 14.51 -5.02 -11.77
N ALA A 33 13.83 -5.99 -11.17
CA ALA A 33 12.96 -6.91 -11.88
C ALA A 33 11.76 -6.20 -12.54
N ALA A 34 11.11 -5.27 -11.82
CA ALA A 34 10.00 -4.49 -12.35
C ALA A 34 10.44 -3.64 -13.56
N ARG A 35 11.60 -2.96 -13.46
CA ARG A 35 12.14 -2.15 -14.57
C ARG A 35 12.60 -2.99 -15.75
N ALA A 36 13.13 -4.18 -15.51
CA ALA A 36 13.48 -5.10 -16.59
C ALA A 36 12.24 -5.64 -17.33
N ALA A 37 11.17 -5.94 -16.58
CA ALA A 37 9.90 -6.41 -17.15
C ALA A 37 9.13 -5.29 -17.87
N PHE A 38 9.22 -4.06 -17.35
CA PHE A 38 8.50 -2.88 -17.85
C PHE A 38 9.48 -1.71 -18.06
N PRO A 39 10.34 -1.78 -19.10
CA PRO A 39 11.38 -0.77 -19.33
C PRO A 39 10.82 0.62 -19.63
N ASP A 40 9.56 0.67 -20.06
CA ASP A 40 8.84 1.90 -20.39
C ASP A 40 7.99 2.46 -19.25
N ALA A 41 7.97 1.83 -18.08
CA ALA A 41 7.24 2.34 -16.92
C ALA A 41 7.90 3.62 -16.39
N ASP A 42 7.12 4.70 -16.27
CA ASP A 42 7.60 6.01 -15.79
C ASP A 42 7.86 6.02 -14.28
N CYS A 43 7.18 5.15 -13.50
CA CYS A 43 7.44 5.00 -12.07
C CYS A 43 7.14 3.59 -11.56
N VAL A 44 7.57 3.31 -10.34
CA VAL A 44 7.24 2.11 -9.56
C VAL A 44 6.55 2.56 -8.29
N VAL A 45 5.42 1.94 -7.94
CA VAL A 45 4.66 2.23 -6.72
C VAL A 45 4.71 1.01 -5.80
N PRO A 46 5.41 1.08 -4.65
CA PRO A 46 5.39 0.00 -3.68
C PRO A 46 4.00 -0.15 -3.03
N LEU A 47 3.51 -1.39 -3.03
CA LEU A 47 2.37 -1.83 -2.24
C LEU A 47 2.89 -2.76 -1.13
N THR A 48 2.73 -2.36 0.13
CA THR A 48 3.36 -3.01 1.27
C THR A 48 2.34 -3.40 2.34
N HIS A 49 2.76 -4.30 3.22
CA HIS A 49 2.05 -4.62 4.46
C HIS A 49 3.09 -4.67 5.59
N GLN A 50 3.64 -3.49 5.89
CA GLN A 50 4.67 -3.28 6.91
C GLN A 50 4.22 -2.19 7.88
N SER A 51 4.92 -2.02 8.99
CA SER A 51 4.64 -0.91 9.92
C SER A 51 4.84 0.45 9.25
N VAL A 52 4.22 1.50 9.80
CA VAL A 52 4.43 2.89 9.33
C VAL A 52 5.93 3.21 9.32
N ALA A 53 6.67 2.84 10.36
CA ALA A 53 8.10 3.15 10.45
C ALA A 53 8.92 2.52 9.31
N GLU A 54 8.59 1.29 8.92
CA GLU A 54 9.22 0.60 7.80
C GLU A 54 8.84 1.23 6.45
N ASP A 55 7.57 1.60 6.25
CA ASP A 55 7.13 2.30 5.03
C ASP A 55 7.78 3.68 4.89
N VAL A 56 7.96 4.40 6.00
CA VAL A 56 8.69 5.67 6.03
C VAL A 56 10.18 5.47 5.71
N ALA A 57 10.79 4.38 6.18
CA ALA A 57 12.17 4.05 5.83
C ALA A 57 12.30 3.72 4.33
N LEU A 58 11.33 2.99 3.77
CA LEU A 58 11.25 2.69 2.34
C LEU A 58 11.06 3.97 1.50
N ALA A 59 10.18 4.87 1.92
CA ALA A 59 9.92 6.14 1.24
C ALA A 59 11.15 7.06 1.16
N LYS A 60 12.10 6.90 2.09
CA LYS A 60 13.38 7.62 2.12
C LYS A 60 14.45 7.01 1.20
N ARG A 61 14.14 5.94 0.45
CA ARG A 61 15.01 5.40 -0.61
C ARG A 61 14.96 6.27 -1.87
N GLU A 62 15.58 7.44 -1.79
CA GLU A 62 15.61 8.45 -2.86
C GLU A 62 16.15 7.92 -4.19
N ASP A 63 17.07 6.97 -4.10
CA ASP A 63 17.71 6.29 -5.23
C ASP A 63 16.73 5.46 -6.07
N LEU A 64 15.64 4.99 -5.45
CA LEU A 64 14.60 4.20 -6.13
C LEU A 64 13.49 5.07 -6.73
N GLY A 65 13.31 6.29 -6.20
CA GLY A 65 12.46 7.33 -6.78
C GLY A 65 10.96 7.03 -6.74
N PHE A 66 10.47 6.44 -5.66
CA PHE A 66 9.05 6.15 -5.49
C PHE A 66 8.23 7.43 -5.34
N PRO A 67 7.13 7.61 -6.10
CA PRO A 67 6.24 8.75 -5.91
C PRO A 67 5.35 8.58 -4.69
N CYS A 68 4.92 7.35 -4.41
CA CYS A 68 4.12 7.01 -3.24
C CYS A 68 4.36 5.57 -2.79
N VAL A 69 4.10 5.30 -1.50
CA VAL A 69 4.04 3.97 -0.88
C VAL A 69 2.62 3.75 -0.37
N LEU A 70 2.01 2.65 -0.80
CA LEU A 70 0.68 2.22 -0.36
C LEU A 70 0.85 1.16 0.73
N GLY A 71 0.65 1.55 2.00
CA GLY A 71 0.93 0.71 3.16
C GLY A 71 -0.31 0.12 3.84
N GLY A 72 -0.06 -0.87 4.72
CA GLY A 72 -1.06 -1.58 5.53
C GLY A 72 -0.57 -1.83 6.96
N HIS A 73 -0.94 -2.96 7.59
CA HIS A 73 -0.46 -3.44 8.89
C HIS A 73 -0.94 -2.71 10.17
N ASP A 74 -0.73 -1.41 10.31
CA ASP A 74 -0.92 -0.73 11.61
C ASP A 74 -2.38 -0.46 11.95
N HIS A 75 -3.30 -0.72 11.00
CA HIS A 75 -4.73 -0.42 11.07
C HIS A 75 -5.08 1.07 11.28
N ALA A 76 -4.06 1.93 11.40
CA ALA A 76 -4.16 3.36 11.49
C ALA A 76 -4.30 4.02 10.11
N VAL A 77 -4.96 5.18 10.09
CA VAL A 77 -4.94 6.10 8.95
C VAL A 77 -3.62 6.86 8.98
N PHE A 78 -2.91 6.90 7.86
CA PHE A 78 -1.63 7.60 7.74
C PHE A 78 -1.52 8.27 6.38
N ASP A 79 -1.03 9.51 6.34
CA ASP A 79 -0.93 10.29 5.11
C ASP A 79 0.15 11.38 5.25
N GLU A 80 1.42 11.00 5.10
CA GLU A 80 2.57 11.89 5.27
C GLU A 80 3.51 11.84 4.07
N THR A 81 4.28 12.91 3.87
CA THR A 81 5.28 13.01 2.79
C THR A 81 6.66 12.94 3.42
N HIS A 82 7.52 12.06 2.88
CA HIS A 82 8.84 11.82 3.40
C HIS A 82 9.90 11.83 2.29
N GLY A 83 11.15 12.02 2.72
CA GLY A 83 12.28 12.05 1.80
C GLY A 83 12.46 13.41 1.11
N ALA A 84 13.62 13.60 0.51
CA ALA A 84 13.99 14.81 -0.22
C ALA A 84 13.23 14.93 -1.56
N ARG A 85 12.87 13.80 -2.19
CA ARG A 85 12.06 13.78 -3.41
C ARG A 85 10.55 13.79 -3.15
N GLY A 86 10.13 13.82 -1.89
CA GLY A 86 8.72 13.99 -1.52
C GLY A 86 7.85 12.77 -1.79
N CYS A 87 8.29 11.57 -1.38
CA CYS A 87 7.50 10.34 -1.49
C CYS A 87 6.30 10.36 -0.53
N ARG A 88 5.09 10.15 -1.04
CA ARG A 88 3.85 10.12 -0.24
C ARG A 88 3.60 8.73 0.37
N VAL A 89 3.48 8.60 1.68
CA VAL A 89 3.16 7.33 2.35
C VAL A 89 1.72 7.37 2.84
N VAL A 90 0.92 6.40 2.40
CA VAL A 90 -0.53 6.39 2.59
C VAL A 90 -1.00 5.07 3.16
N LYS A 91 -1.85 5.11 4.20
CA LYS A 91 -2.56 3.96 4.78
C LYS A 91 -4.02 4.28 5.00
N ALA A 92 -4.90 3.40 4.55
CA ALA A 92 -6.36 3.60 4.60
C ALA A 92 -7.00 3.32 5.98
N GLY A 93 -6.23 2.73 6.90
CA GLY A 93 -6.75 2.13 8.11
C GLY A 93 -7.25 0.71 7.88
N GLU A 94 -8.35 0.33 8.54
CA GLU A 94 -8.89 -1.04 8.58
C GLU A 94 -10.42 -1.10 8.29
N ASP A 95 -10.94 -2.32 8.21
CA ASP A 95 -12.37 -2.68 8.17
C ASP A 95 -13.18 -2.05 7.04
N ALA A 96 -12.53 -1.71 5.92
CA ALA A 96 -13.17 -1.02 4.80
C ALA A 96 -13.98 0.22 5.26
N LYS A 97 -13.55 0.90 6.32
CA LYS A 97 -14.19 2.15 6.78
C LYS A 97 -13.91 3.32 5.84
N ARG A 98 -12.88 3.20 4.99
CA ARG A 98 -12.39 4.26 4.11
C ARG A 98 -11.83 3.69 2.81
N VAL A 99 -11.99 4.44 1.74
CA VAL A 99 -11.23 4.31 0.49
C VAL A 99 -10.27 5.48 0.40
N VAL A 100 -9.05 5.21 -0.05
CA VAL A 100 -8.08 6.25 -0.39
C VAL A 100 -7.88 6.27 -1.89
N ILE A 101 -8.06 7.46 -2.47
CA ILE A 101 -7.86 7.72 -3.88
C ILE A 101 -6.52 8.44 -4.01
N VAL A 102 -5.61 7.87 -4.78
CA VAL A 102 -4.29 8.44 -5.06
C VAL A 102 -4.21 8.74 -6.54
N ASP A 103 -4.08 10.02 -6.88
CA ASP A 103 -3.88 10.46 -8.25
C ASP A 103 -2.39 10.69 -8.49
N LEU A 104 -1.85 10.04 -9.52
CA LEU A 104 -0.51 10.29 -10.05
C LEU A 104 -0.65 11.02 -11.38
N PHE A 105 -0.15 12.25 -11.45
CA PHE A 105 -0.35 13.13 -12.60
C PHE A 105 0.98 13.59 -13.18
N TRP A 106 1.14 13.47 -14.49
CA TRP A 106 2.24 14.08 -15.24
C TRP A 106 1.67 15.20 -16.12
N PRO A 107 2.11 16.46 -15.96
CA PRO A 107 1.79 17.51 -16.90
C PRO A 107 2.17 17.13 -18.34
N ALA A 108 1.42 17.62 -19.33
CA ALA A 108 1.61 17.23 -20.74
C ALA A 108 3.02 17.59 -21.27
N GLU A 109 3.60 18.65 -20.71
CA GLU A 109 4.93 19.17 -21.00
C GLU A 109 6.05 18.52 -20.16
N ALA A 110 5.71 17.62 -19.22
CA ALA A 110 6.69 17.01 -18.35
C ALA A 110 7.65 16.12 -19.17
N PRO A 111 8.98 16.29 -19.04
CA PRO A 111 9.94 15.39 -19.67
C PRO A 111 9.73 13.95 -19.21
N ARG A 112 9.95 12.98 -20.09
CA ARG A 112 9.90 11.55 -19.74
C ARG A 112 10.84 11.26 -18.57
N GLY A 113 10.36 10.50 -17.59
CA GLY A 113 11.10 10.17 -16.38
C GLY A 113 11.02 11.22 -15.26
N SER A 114 10.26 12.30 -15.45
CA SER A 114 9.91 13.22 -14.36
C SER A 114 9.07 12.49 -13.30
N ALA A 115 9.19 12.91 -12.04
CA ALA A 115 8.28 12.42 -11.00
C ALA A 115 6.86 12.95 -11.24
N PRO A 116 5.80 12.15 -10.99
CA PRO A 116 4.44 12.64 -11.02
C PRO A 116 4.17 13.60 -9.87
N GLU A 117 3.23 14.50 -10.06
CA GLU A 117 2.50 15.14 -8.96
C GLU A 117 1.59 14.10 -8.31
N VAL A 118 1.56 14.09 -6.97
CA VAL A 118 0.79 13.13 -6.18
C VAL A 118 -0.27 13.87 -5.38
N THR A 119 -1.53 13.49 -5.53
CA THR A 119 -2.61 13.96 -4.65
C THR A 119 -3.30 12.77 -4.00
N VAL A 120 -3.81 12.98 -2.78
CA VAL A 120 -4.43 11.93 -1.96
C VAL A 120 -5.76 12.43 -1.42
N GLN A 121 -6.81 11.62 -1.55
CA GLN A 121 -8.12 11.89 -0.99
C GLN A 121 -8.63 10.70 -0.18
N PHE A 122 -9.07 10.96 1.05
CA PHE A 122 -9.73 9.98 1.90
C PHE A 122 -11.24 10.13 1.77
N LYS A 123 -11.92 9.02 1.46
CA LYS A 123 -13.39 8.95 1.41
C LYS A 123 -13.86 7.93 2.44
N PRO A 124 -14.67 8.32 3.44
CA PRO A 124 -15.31 7.34 4.30
C PRO A 124 -16.24 6.47 3.46
N LEU A 125 -16.21 5.17 3.69
CA LEU A 125 -17.27 4.28 3.21
C LEU A 125 -18.41 4.39 4.21
N ALA A 126 -19.62 4.57 3.69
CA ALA A 126 -20.81 4.48 4.53
C ALA A 126 -20.80 3.12 5.22
N ALA A 127 -21.24 3.07 6.49
CA ALA A 127 -21.54 1.80 7.11
C ALA A 127 -22.47 1.03 6.16
N GLU A 128 -22.24 -0.27 5.99
CA GLU A 128 -23.24 -1.12 5.36
C GLU A 128 -24.56 -0.79 6.05
N SER A 129 -25.58 -0.36 5.28
CA SER A 129 -26.90 -0.26 5.86
C SER A 129 -27.19 -1.66 6.37
N GLU A 130 -27.33 -1.81 7.69
CA GLU A 130 -27.87 -3.02 8.32
C GLU A 130 -28.98 -3.49 7.40
N ALA A 131 -28.74 -4.58 6.66
CA ALA A 131 -29.70 -5.10 5.73
C ALA A 131 -30.98 -5.22 6.55
N SER A 132 -31.98 -4.42 6.19
CA SER A 132 -33.19 -4.25 6.99
C SER A 132 -33.61 -5.63 7.45
N GLY A 133 -33.56 -5.86 8.75
CA GLY A 133 -34.14 -7.04 9.40
C GLY A 133 -35.62 -7.04 9.06
N GLY A 134 -35.93 -7.50 7.85
CA GLY A 134 -37.25 -7.66 7.31
C GLY A 134 -37.90 -8.75 8.12
N GLY A 135 -38.86 -8.34 8.93
CA GLY A 135 -39.62 -9.22 9.79
C GLY A 135 -40.16 -10.44 9.03
N GLY A 136 -39.82 -11.62 9.53
CA GLY A 136 -40.60 -12.83 9.34
C GLY A 136 -41.47 -13.05 10.56
N GLY A 137 -42.56 -12.30 10.68
CA GLY A 137 -43.69 -12.76 11.48
C GLY A 137 -44.22 -14.04 10.84
N GLY A 138 -44.17 -15.14 11.58
CA GLY A 138 -44.74 -16.42 11.20
C GLY A 138 -45.27 -17.10 12.45
N GLY A 139 -46.59 -17.09 12.62
CA GLY A 139 -47.27 -17.70 13.75
C GLY A 139 -47.42 -19.21 13.63
N GLY A 140 -47.92 -19.82 14.70
CA GLY A 140 -48.52 -21.16 14.69
C GLY A 140 -48.17 -21.97 15.94
N GLY A 141 -49.17 -22.25 16.77
CA GLY A 141 -49.13 -23.25 17.84
C GLY A 141 -49.76 -22.81 19.14
#